data_AF-X6CL20-F1
#
_entry.id   AF-X6CL20-F1
#
_cell.length_a   1.000
_cell.length_b   1.000
_cell.length_c   1.000
_cell.angle_alpha   90.00
_cell.angle_beta   90.00
_cell.angle_gamma   90.00
#
_symmetry.space_group_name_H-M   'P 1'
#
loop_
_entity.id
_entity.type
_entity.pdbx_description
1 polymer ?
#
loop_
_entity_poly.entity_id
_entity_poly.type
_entity_poly.pdbx_seq_one_letter_code
_entity_poly.pdbx_strand_id
1 'polypeptide(L)'
;MISAAPAAASMDQVSSGSWGRSAVRQVHVWLRDEGIALPVKSHDLEGRLIAWKLPLYSTVHNVLTNPVYAGAYAFGRTTSKVIIEEGRKRVRRGLRRPQMEWDVLLKDQHEGYITWSEFERNQQVIANNATGKGSATARGAVRRGGLLLAGLLRCGHCGRKMYVAYGGRAGRYHCEGGLVNHGTKRCISFGGLHVDQAIGAAVLGALKPLGIDAATKALEAQASETSAAQRQLELALQRARYEAAHARQQRCCRPCQSSGRWRAGAPLEQGA
;
A
#
# COMPACT_ATOMS: atom_id res chain seq x y z
N MET A 1 -7.66 -52.03 -0.71
CA MET A 1 -7.73 -51.55 -2.10
C MET A 1 -9.03 -50.79 -2.29
N ILE A 2 -9.12 -49.57 -1.75
CA ILE A 2 -10.30 -48.71 -1.92
C ILE A 2 -9.95 -47.74 -3.04
N SER A 3 -10.65 -47.90 -4.15
CA SER A 3 -10.50 -47.16 -5.39
C SER A 3 -10.46 -45.65 -5.13
N ALA A 4 -9.28 -45.05 -5.34
CA ALA A 4 -9.06 -43.60 -5.41
C ALA A 4 -9.47 -43.03 -6.79
N ALA A 5 -10.23 -43.79 -7.59
CA ALA A 5 -10.55 -43.46 -8.96
C ALA A 5 -11.46 -42.22 -9.17
N PRO A 6 -12.41 -41.83 -8.28
CA PRO A 6 -13.25 -40.68 -8.60
C PRO A 6 -12.54 -39.33 -8.37
N ALA A 7 -11.44 -39.29 -7.60
CA ALA A 7 -10.70 -38.05 -7.36
C ALA A 7 -9.74 -37.70 -8.51
N ALA A 8 -9.05 -38.70 -9.07
CA ALA A 8 -8.10 -38.49 -10.17
C ALA A 8 -8.81 -38.09 -11.48
N ALA A 9 -9.92 -38.74 -11.82
CA ALA A 9 -10.69 -38.43 -13.04
C ALA A 9 -11.32 -37.01 -13.03
N SER A 10 -11.55 -36.44 -11.83
CA SER A 10 -12.11 -35.09 -11.67
C SER A 10 -11.10 -33.96 -11.79
N MET A 11 -9.79 -34.25 -11.67
CA MET A 11 -8.71 -33.26 -11.79
C MET A 11 -8.29 -33.04 -13.26
N ASP A 12 -8.40 -34.06 -14.10
CA ASP A 12 -8.14 -33.97 -15.56
C ASP A 12 -9.25 -33.23 -16.33
N GLN A 13 -10.48 -33.20 -15.82
CA GLN A 13 -11.55 -32.37 -16.41
C GLN A 13 -11.39 -30.88 -16.10
N VAL A 14 -10.58 -30.52 -15.10
CA VAL A 14 -10.24 -29.12 -14.78
C VAL A 14 -9.23 -28.53 -15.79
N SER A 15 -8.47 -29.38 -16.50
CA SER A 15 -7.45 -28.94 -17.49
C SER A 15 -7.98 -28.84 -18.93
N SER A 16 -9.07 -29.54 -19.28
CA SER A 16 -9.48 -29.77 -20.68
C SER A 16 -10.59 -28.85 -21.23
N GLY A 17 -11.31 -28.08 -20.40
CA GLY A 17 -12.45 -27.25 -20.85
C GLY A 17 -12.23 -25.74 -20.71
N SER A 18 -11.67 -25.05 -21.70
CA SER A 18 -11.77 -23.58 -21.85
C SER A 18 -11.55 -22.67 -20.62
N TRP A 19 -10.67 -23.02 -19.67
CA TRP A 19 -10.40 -22.17 -18.49
C TRP A 19 -9.14 -21.32 -18.66
N GLY A 20 -9.19 -20.35 -19.56
CA GLY A 20 -8.04 -19.47 -19.83
C GLY A 20 -7.57 -18.60 -18.64
N ARG A 21 -8.23 -18.63 -17.47
CA ARG A 21 -7.88 -17.83 -16.27
C ARG A 21 -8.43 -18.44 -14.97
N SER A 22 -8.13 -19.70 -14.64
CA SER A 22 -8.63 -20.31 -13.40
C SER A 22 -8.01 -19.72 -12.14
N ALA A 23 -8.71 -18.77 -11.51
CA ALA A 23 -8.40 -18.32 -10.15
C ALA A 23 -8.83 -19.41 -9.16
N VAL A 24 -8.05 -19.68 -8.10
CA VAL A 24 -8.37 -20.64 -7.01
C VAL A 24 -9.82 -20.55 -6.51
N ARG A 25 -10.40 -19.34 -6.54
CA ARG A 25 -11.80 -19.07 -6.19
C ARG A 25 -12.79 -19.79 -7.10
N GLN A 26 -12.56 -19.82 -8.42
CA GLN A 26 -13.44 -20.50 -9.37
C GLN A 26 -13.44 -22.01 -9.13
N VAL A 27 -12.27 -22.61 -8.94
CA VAL A 27 -12.12 -24.04 -8.59
C VAL A 27 -12.87 -24.35 -7.30
N HIS A 28 -12.74 -23.50 -6.28
CA HIS A 28 -13.46 -23.67 -5.01
C HIS A 28 -14.98 -23.56 -5.17
N VAL A 29 -15.49 -22.61 -5.97
CA VAL A 29 -16.93 -22.46 -6.22
C VAL A 29 -17.45 -23.68 -6.97
N TRP A 30 -16.77 -24.10 -8.03
CA TRP A 30 -17.15 -25.29 -8.81
C TRP A 30 -17.18 -26.56 -7.96
N LEU A 31 -16.14 -26.84 -7.17
CA LEU A 31 -16.11 -28.02 -6.28
C LEU A 31 -17.30 -28.06 -5.32
N ARG A 32 -17.80 -26.88 -4.91
CA ARG A 32 -18.93 -26.78 -4.01
C ARG A 32 -20.28 -26.86 -4.73
N ASP A 33 -20.38 -26.32 -5.94
CA ASP A 33 -21.57 -26.42 -6.79
C ASP A 33 -21.81 -27.89 -7.21
N GLU A 34 -20.75 -28.63 -7.50
CA GLU A 34 -20.79 -30.09 -7.76
C GLU A 34 -20.89 -30.95 -6.50
N GLY A 35 -20.87 -30.36 -5.30
CA GLY A 35 -20.98 -31.09 -4.04
C GLY A 35 -19.79 -32.00 -3.71
N ILE A 36 -18.62 -31.78 -4.31
CA ILE A 36 -17.42 -32.61 -4.13
C ILE A 36 -16.80 -32.33 -2.76
N ALA A 37 -16.86 -33.31 -1.86
CA ALA A 37 -16.25 -33.22 -0.53
C ALA A 37 -14.74 -33.50 -0.59
N LEU A 38 -13.96 -32.78 0.23
CA LEU A 38 -12.53 -33.05 0.42
C LEU A 38 -12.25 -33.63 1.81
N PRO A 39 -11.23 -34.49 1.95
CA PRO A 39 -10.83 -35.03 3.23
C PRO A 39 -10.18 -33.95 4.08
N VAL A 40 -10.72 -33.73 5.28
CA VAL A 40 -10.19 -32.79 6.26
C VAL A 40 -9.76 -33.55 7.51
N LYS A 41 -8.55 -33.27 7.98
CA LYS A 41 -8.08 -33.79 9.27
C LYS A 41 -8.86 -33.11 10.39
N SER A 42 -9.67 -33.87 11.10
CA SER A 42 -10.37 -33.45 12.30
C SER A 42 -9.65 -34.01 13.51
N HIS A 43 -9.44 -33.16 14.52
CA HIS A 43 -9.00 -33.61 15.84
C HIS A 43 -10.26 -33.68 16.69
N ASP A 44 -10.60 -34.88 17.16
CA ASP A 44 -11.57 -35.06 18.23
C ASP A 44 -10.85 -35.53 19.50
N LEU A 45 -11.54 -35.47 20.64
CA LEU A 45 -11.00 -35.86 21.96
C LEU A 45 -10.46 -37.31 21.97
N GLU A 46 -10.92 -38.16 21.06
CA GLU A 46 -10.57 -39.59 20.95
C GLU A 46 -9.58 -39.92 19.82
N GLY A 47 -9.10 -38.93 19.05
CA GLY A 47 -8.02 -39.16 18.08
C GLY A 47 -8.11 -38.38 16.77
N ARG A 48 -7.30 -38.81 15.77
CA ARG A 48 -7.27 -38.21 14.42
C ARG A 48 -8.32 -38.88 13.55
N LEU A 49 -9.39 -38.16 13.21
CA LEU A 49 -10.42 -38.63 12.29
C LEU A 49 -10.32 -37.88 10.95
N ILE A 50 -10.53 -38.60 9.85
CA ILE A 50 -10.66 -37.99 8.52
C ILE A 50 -12.14 -37.75 8.27
N ALA A 51 -12.54 -36.48 8.26
CA ALA A 51 -13.92 -36.08 7.96
C ALA A 51 -14.01 -35.56 6.52
N TRP A 52 -15.01 -36.02 5.76
CA TRP A 52 -15.32 -35.51 4.44
C TRP A 52 -16.25 -34.30 4.57
N LYS A 53 -15.75 -33.13 4.19
CA LYS A 53 -16.49 -31.87 4.30
C LYS A 53 -16.39 -31.10 3.00
N LEU A 54 -17.38 -30.25 2.73
CA LEU A 54 -17.31 -29.32 1.61
C LEU A 54 -16.03 -28.47 1.74
N PRO A 55 -15.30 -28.26 0.63
CA PRO A 55 -14.02 -27.60 0.66
C PRO A 55 -14.14 -26.17 1.18
N LEU A 56 -13.12 -25.76 1.93
CA LEU A 56 -12.84 -24.37 2.24
C LEU A 56 -11.83 -23.84 1.23
N TYR A 57 -11.87 -22.55 0.94
CA TYR A 57 -10.91 -21.91 0.05
C TYR A 57 -9.45 -22.19 0.46
N SER A 58 -9.16 -22.19 1.76
CA SER A 58 -7.82 -22.49 2.29
C SER A 58 -7.36 -23.92 1.94
N THR A 59 -8.27 -24.90 2.01
CA THR A 59 -7.98 -26.29 1.64
C THR A 59 -7.65 -26.40 0.16
N VAL A 60 -8.48 -25.80 -0.71
CA VAL A 60 -8.27 -25.81 -2.17
C VAL A 60 -6.95 -25.09 -2.52
N HIS A 61 -6.69 -23.93 -1.91
CA HIS A 61 -5.44 -23.22 -2.10
C HIS A 61 -4.24 -24.06 -1.66
N ASN A 62 -4.32 -24.75 -0.51
CA ASN A 62 -3.22 -25.60 -0.04
C ASN A 62 -2.95 -26.78 -0.98
N VAL A 63 -3.99 -27.39 -1.55
CA VAL A 63 -3.83 -28.46 -2.56
C VAL A 63 -3.12 -27.91 -3.80
N LEU A 64 -3.61 -26.80 -4.35
CA LEU A 64 -3.06 -26.22 -5.58
C LEU A 64 -1.65 -25.61 -5.42
N THR A 65 -1.23 -25.23 -4.22
CA THR A 65 0.13 -24.71 -3.95
C THR A 65 1.09 -25.79 -3.43
N ASN A 66 0.65 -27.05 -3.31
CA ASN A 66 1.51 -28.12 -2.78
C ASN A 66 2.22 -28.88 -3.92
N PRO A 67 3.57 -28.83 -4.01
CA PRO A 67 4.33 -29.48 -5.08
C PRO A 67 4.23 -31.02 -5.07
N VAL A 68 3.76 -31.63 -3.98
CA VAL A 68 3.52 -33.07 -3.90
C VAL A 68 2.50 -33.54 -4.95
N TYR A 69 1.51 -32.71 -5.30
CA TYR A 69 0.56 -33.09 -6.36
C TYR A 69 1.20 -33.09 -7.76
N ALA A 70 2.38 -32.48 -7.91
CA ALA A 70 3.15 -32.42 -9.15
C ALA A 70 4.31 -33.45 -9.18
N GLY A 71 4.27 -34.48 -8.33
CA GLY A 71 5.31 -35.51 -8.27
C GLY A 71 6.61 -35.06 -7.58
N ALA A 72 6.62 -33.88 -6.95
CA ALA A 72 7.84 -33.32 -6.36
C ALA A 72 7.86 -33.42 -4.83
N TYR A 73 9.02 -33.80 -4.31
CA TYR A 73 9.32 -33.74 -2.89
C TYR A 73 9.97 -32.40 -2.54
N ALA A 74 9.38 -31.68 -1.58
CA ALA A 74 9.86 -30.36 -1.17
C ALA A 74 10.01 -30.25 0.36
N PHE A 75 11.19 -29.85 0.81
CA PHE A 75 11.52 -29.59 2.21
C PHE A 75 12.02 -28.15 2.40
N GLY A 76 11.94 -27.62 3.63
CA GLY A 76 12.40 -26.25 3.91
C GLY A 76 11.44 -25.13 3.48
N ARG A 77 10.17 -25.46 3.18
CA ARG A 77 9.16 -24.50 2.67
C ARG A 77 8.83 -23.35 3.63
N THR A 78 9.13 -23.52 4.91
CA THR A 78 8.76 -22.59 5.99
C THR A 78 9.95 -22.37 6.91
N THR A 79 10.25 -21.11 7.21
CA THR A 79 11.30 -20.72 8.16
C THR A 79 10.71 -19.96 9.35
N SER A 80 11.49 -19.87 10.43
CA SER A 80 11.19 -19.05 11.59
C SER A 80 12.17 -17.88 11.62
N LYS A 81 11.67 -16.66 11.44
CA LYS A 81 12.49 -15.45 11.52
C LYS A 81 12.44 -14.90 12.95
N VAL A 82 13.60 -14.77 13.58
CA VAL A 82 13.73 -14.07 14.86
C VAL A 82 13.96 -12.59 14.55
N ILE A 83 13.10 -11.73 15.07
CA ILE A 83 13.23 -10.28 14.96
C ILE A 83 13.35 -9.73 16.38
N ILE A 84 14.32 -8.84 16.62
CA ILE A 84 14.45 -8.12 17.89
C ILE A 84 13.76 -6.77 17.66
N GLU A 85 12.58 -6.59 18.26
CA GLU A 85 11.85 -5.32 18.29
C GLU A 85 11.90 -4.81 19.74
N GLU A 86 12.34 -3.56 19.94
CA GLU A 86 12.38 -2.90 21.27
C GLU A 86 13.13 -3.71 22.35
N GLY A 87 14.26 -4.32 21.98
CA GLY A 87 15.07 -5.14 22.90
C GLY A 87 14.43 -6.48 23.32
N ARG A 88 13.25 -6.83 22.78
CA ARG A 88 12.59 -8.12 23.03
C ARG A 88 12.64 -9.03 21.81
N LYS A 89 13.04 -10.28 22.03
CA LYS A 89 13.07 -11.33 21.00
C LYS A 89 11.64 -11.72 20.61
N ARG A 90 11.21 -11.39 19.39
CA ARG A 90 9.97 -11.89 18.79
C ARG A 90 10.29 -12.93 17.72
N VAL A 91 9.78 -14.15 17.89
CA VAL A 91 9.98 -15.23 16.91
C VAL A 91 8.74 -15.31 16.03
N ARG A 92 8.87 -14.91 14.77
CA ARG A 92 7.84 -15.11 13.75
C ARG A 92 8.06 -16.45 13.07
N ARG A 93 7.37 -17.48 13.57
CA ARG A 93 7.34 -18.82 12.96
C ARG A 93 6.37 -18.83 11.78
N GLY A 94 6.54 -19.78 10.86
CA GLY A 94 5.57 -19.98 9.79
C GLY A 94 5.77 -19.11 8.54
N LEU A 95 6.95 -18.48 8.37
CA LEU A 95 7.20 -17.62 7.21
C LEU A 95 7.49 -18.50 5.99
N ARG A 96 6.64 -18.39 4.96
CA ARG A 96 6.78 -19.16 3.72
C ARG A 96 7.94 -18.59 2.90
N ARG A 97 8.87 -19.45 2.48
CA ARG A 97 10.02 -19.07 1.65
C ARG A 97 9.67 -19.12 0.15
N PRO A 98 10.25 -18.24 -0.68
CA PRO A 98 10.15 -18.39 -2.12
C PRO A 98 10.78 -19.72 -2.55
N GLN A 99 10.32 -20.26 -3.68
CA GLN A 99 10.71 -21.59 -4.13
C GLN A 99 12.22 -21.74 -4.36
N MET A 100 12.89 -20.68 -4.78
CA MET A 100 14.35 -20.62 -4.98
C MET A 100 15.14 -20.82 -3.68
N GLU A 101 14.53 -20.57 -2.53
CA GLU A 101 15.16 -20.72 -1.23
C GLU A 101 14.78 -22.04 -0.53
N TRP A 102 14.08 -22.97 -1.18
CA TRP A 102 13.76 -24.24 -0.54
C TRP A 102 15.02 -25.09 -0.39
N ASP A 103 15.20 -25.70 0.78
CA ASP A 103 16.41 -26.47 1.09
C ASP A 103 16.51 -27.73 0.23
N VAL A 104 15.37 -28.33 -0.13
CA VAL A 104 15.29 -29.49 -1.04
C VAL A 104 14.09 -29.33 -1.95
N LEU A 105 14.31 -29.48 -3.25
CA LEU A 105 13.28 -29.65 -4.26
C LEU A 105 13.70 -30.76 -5.23
N LEU A 106 13.18 -31.96 -5.03
CA LEU A 106 13.38 -33.09 -5.92
C LEU A 106 12.14 -33.26 -6.78
N LYS A 107 12.30 -33.10 -8.09
CA LYS A 107 11.23 -33.33 -9.06
C LYS A 107 11.14 -34.82 -9.38
N ASP A 108 9.97 -35.24 -9.86
CA ASP A 108 9.71 -36.59 -10.39
C ASP A 108 10.08 -37.74 -9.44
N GLN A 109 9.78 -37.58 -8.15
CA GLN A 109 9.98 -38.62 -7.13
C GLN A 109 8.85 -39.65 -7.10
N HIS A 110 7.64 -39.22 -7.45
CA HIS A 110 6.46 -40.08 -7.52
C HIS A 110 5.54 -39.59 -8.63
N GLU A 111 4.61 -40.45 -9.04
CA GLU A 111 3.59 -40.10 -10.02
C GLU A 111 2.71 -38.96 -9.49
N GLY A 112 2.84 -37.79 -10.10
CA GLY A 112 2.03 -36.61 -9.79
C GLY A 112 0.64 -36.71 -10.42
N TYR A 113 -0.35 -36.11 -9.75
CA TYR A 113 -1.68 -35.90 -10.34
C TYR A 113 -1.66 -34.86 -11.46
N ILE A 114 -0.66 -33.98 -11.47
CA ILE A 114 -0.42 -32.98 -12.51
C ILE A 114 1.06 -33.01 -12.89
N THR A 115 1.36 -32.58 -14.10
CA THR A 115 2.76 -32.43 -14.52
C THR A 115 3.42 -31.23 -13.83
N TRP A 116 4.75 -31.24 -13.74
CA TRP A 116 5.50 -30.12 -13.18
C TRP A 116 5.26 -28.80 -13.92
N SER A 117 5.13 -28.86 -15.25
CA SER A 117 4.89 -27.68 -16.10
C SER A 117 3.49 -27.09 -15.88
N GLU A 118 2.47 -27.92 -15.65
CA GLU A 118 1.13 -27.47 -15.26
C GLU A 118 1.12 -26.86 -13.87
N PHE A 119 1.86 -27.44 -12.93
CA PHE A 119 2.02 -26.85 -11.60
C PHE A 119 2.63 -25.45 -11.66
N GLU A 120 3.72 -25.26 -12.43
CA GLU A 120 4.35 -23.95 -12.62
C GLU A 120 3.39 -22.94 -13.26
N ARG A 121 2.65 -23.35 -14.29
CA ARG A 121 1.60 -22.52 -14.90
C ARG A 121 0.54 -22.10 -13.89
N ASN A 122 0.07 -23.04 -13.07
CA ASN A 122 -0.91 -22.77 -12.02
C ASN A 122 -0.35 -21.80 -10.98
N GLN A 123 0.93 -21.94 -10.57
CA GLN A 123 1.57 -20.98 -9.66
C GLN A 123 1.66 -19.59 -10.26
N GLN A 124 1.97 -19.46 -11.55
CA GLN A 124 2.00 -18.16 -12.24
C GLN A 124 0.61 -17.51 -12.28
N VAL A 125 -0.44 -18.27 -12.60
CA VAL A 125 -1.83 -17.78 -12.56
C VAL A 125 -2.21 -17.34 -11.15
N ILE A 126 -1.86 -18.11 -10.12
CA ILE A 126 -2.10 -17.75 -8.72
C ILE A 126 -1.35 -16.47 -8.34
N ALA A 127 -0.07 -16.35 -8.70
CA ALA A 127 0.75 -15.19 -8.42
C ALA A 127 0.22 -13.92 -9.10
N ASN A 128 -0.17 -14.02 -10.37
CA ASN A 128 -0.77 -12.90 -11.12
C ASN A 128 -2.11 -12.46 -10.51
N ASN A 129 -2.89 -13.41 -9.99
CA ASN A 129 -4.15 -13.15 -9.28
C ASN A 129 -3.95 -12.63 -7.84
N ALA A 130 -2.77 -12.82 -7.24
CA ALA A 130 -2.46 -12.39 -5.87
C ALA A 130 -2.23 -10.87 -5.72
N THR A 131 -2.28 -10.11 -6.82
CA THR A 131 -2.05 -8.65 -6.90
C THR A 131 -2.93 -7.81 -5.93
N GLY A 132 -3.99 -8.39 -5.34
CA GLY A 132 -4.83 -7.74 -4.32
C GLY A 132 -4.45 -8.00 -2.85
N LYS A 133 -3.41 -8.80 -2.55
CA LYS A 133 -3.04 -9.21 -1.17
C LYS A 133 -1.72 -8.56 -0.70
N GLY A 134 -1.75 -7.25 -0.49
CA GLY A 134 -1.07 -6.60 0.64
C GLY A 134 0.46 -6.70 0.80
N SER A 135 1.25 -7.06 -0.21
CA SER A 135 2.66 -6.64 -0.23
C SER A 135 2.75 -5.24 -0.83
N ALA A 136 3.61 -4.39 -0.27
CA ALA A 136 3.71 -2.94 -0.49
C ALA A 136 4.01 -2.47 -1.94
N THR A 137 3.91 -3.37 -2.91
CA THR A 137 4.00 -3.10 -4.35
C THR A 137 2.77 -3.69 -5.02
N ALA A 138 1.60 -3.13 -4.70
CA ALA A 138 0.42 -3.31 -5.51
C ALA A 138 0.73 -2.76 -6.93
N ARG A 139 1.02 -3.64 -7.90
CA ARG A 139 0.90 -3.34 -9.34
C ARG A 139 -0.58 -3.24 -9.76
N GLY A 140 -1.37 -2.57 -8.95
CA GLY A 140 -2.71 -2.13 -9.28
C GLY A 140 -2.77 -0.66 -8.89
N ALA A 141 -3.08 0.19 -9.87
CA ALA A 141 -3.33 1.60 -9.60
C ALA A 141 -4.20 1.75 -8.35
N VAL A 142 -3.89 2.73 -7.49
CA VAL A 142 -4.87 3.25 -6.52
C VAL A 142 -6.14 3.50 -7.32
N ARG A 143 -7.11 2.58 -7.23
CA ARG A 143 -8.30 2.66 -8.07
C ARG A 143 -9.04 3.86 -7.53
N ARG A 144 -9.19 4.91 -8.36
CA ARG A 144 -10.06 6.05 -8.06
C ARG A 144 -11.45 5.51 -7.81
N GLY A 145 -11.78 5.34 -6.53
CA GLY A 145 -13.03 4.80 -6.08
C GLY A 145 -13.69 5.84 -5.21
N GLY A 146 -14.92 6.24 -5.55
CA GLY A 146 -15.69 7.19 -4.74
C GLY A 146 -16.19 6.61 -3.41
N LEU A 147 -15.60 5.49 -2.94
CA LEU A 147 -15.98 4.81 -1.73
C LEU A 147 -14.86 4.88 -0.69
N LEU A 148 -15.07 5.69 0.33
CA LEU A 148 -14.05 6.10 1.32
C LEU A 148 -13.69 4.97 2.29
N LEU A 149 -14.64 4.08 2.58
CA LEU A 149 -14.52 3.10 3.66
C LEU A 149 -14.06 1.71 3.20
N ALA A 150 -13.40 1.65 2.04
CA ALA A 150 -12.91 0.42 1.45
C ALA A 150 -11.98 -0.31 2.43
N GLY A 151 -12.48 -1.41 2.99
CA GLY A 151 -11.71 -2.25 3.88
C GLY A 151 -11.57 -1.76 5.34
N LEU A 152 -12.30 -0.73 5.73
CA LEU A 152 -12.46 -0.32 7.14
C LEU A 152 -13.72 -0.97 7.76
N LEU A 153 -14.77 -1.13 6.96
CA LEU A 153 -16.04 -1.69 7.43
C LEU A 153 -15.94 -3.20 7.71
N ARG A 154 -16.65 -3.61 8.76
CA ARG A 154 -16.88 -5.02 9.13
C ARG A 154 -18.38 -5.30 9.17
N CYS A 155 -18.75 -6.52 8.80
CA CYS A 155 -20.14 -6.97 8.82
C CYS A 155 -20.64 -7.14 10.26
N GLY A 156 -21.77 -6.53 10.63
CA GLY A 156 -22.37 -6.68 11.96
C GLY A 156 -22.85 -8.09 12.29
N HIS A 157 -23.24 -8.90 11.29
CA HIS A 157 -23.68 -10.28 11.51
C HIS A 157 -22.53 -11.27 11.71
N CYS A 158 -21.41 -11.07 11.01
CA CYS A 158 -20.38 -12.11 10.91
C CYS A 158 -18.96 -11.63 11.22
N GLY A 159 -18.77 -10.35 11.56
CA GLY A 159 -17.50 -9.73 11.97
C GLY A 159 -16.43 -9.63 10.88
N ARG A 160 -16.69 -10.16 9.67
CA ARG A 160 -15.72 -10.22 8.56
C ARG A 160 -15.61 -8.86 7.85
N LYS A 161 -14.43 -8.62 7.27
CA LYS A 161 -14.13 -7.41 6.49
C LYS A 161 -15.06 -7.29 5.27
N MET A 162 -15.58 -6.09 5.06
CA MET A 162 -16.41 -5.78 3.90
C MET A 162 -15.55 -5.37 2.70
N TYR A 163 -16.05 -5.70 1.51
CA TYR A 163 -15.44 -5.39 0.23
C TYR A 163 -16.29 -4.39 -0.54
N VAL A 164 -15.64 -3.72 -1.50
CA VAL A 164 -16.26 -2.73 -2.36
C VAL A 164 -16.51 -3.34 -3.74
N ALA A 165 -17.73 -3.22 -4.23
CA ALA A 165 -18.06 -3.47 -5.63
C ALA A 165 -18.43 -2.16 -6.31
N TYR A 166 -17.75 -1.86 -7.41
CA TYR A 166 -18.14 -0.80 -8.34
C TYR A 166 -19.04 -1.43 -9.40
N GLY A 167 -20.31 -1.02 -9.45
CA GLY A 167 -21.26 -1.50 -10.44
C GLY A 167 -22.55 -0.69 -10.40
N GLY A 168 -22.94 -0.11 -11.53
CA GLY A 168 -24.05 0.84 -11.64
C GLY A 168 -23.63 2.29 -11.36
N ARG A 169 -24.61 3.16 -11.05
CA ARG A 169 -24.41 4.62 -10.80
C ARG A 169 -23.69 4.93 -9.47
N ALA A 170 -23.70 4.02 -8.50
CA ALA A 170 -23.08 4.23 -7.19
C ALA A 170 -22.38 2.96 -6.70
N GLY A 171 -21.27 3.12 -5.97
CA GLY A 171 -20.54 2.02 -5.37
C GLY A 171 -21.31 1.34 -4.23
N ARG A 172 -21.04 0.05 -3.99
CA ARG A 172 -21.69 -0.74 -2.94
C ARG A 172 -20.68 -1.43 -2.02
N TYR A 173 -21.01 -1.48 -0.74
CA TYR A 173 -20.33 -2.31 0.24
C TYR A 173 -21.04 -3.67 0.33
N HIS A 174 -20.26 -4.74 0.40
CA HIS A 174 -20.80 -6.09 0.56
C HIS A 174 -19.88 -6.98 1.39
N CYS A 175 -20.49 -7.90 2.13
CA CYS A 175 -19.77 -8.93 2.86
C CYS A 175 -19.57 -10.16 1.97
N GLU A 176 -18.34 -10.34 1.45
CA GLU A 176 -17.98 -11.50 0.63
C GLU A 176 -17.35 -12.65 1.45
N GLY A 177 -17.04 -12.44 2.73
CA GLY A 177 -16.26 -13.40 3.51
C GLY A 177 -16.90 -14.79 3.67
N GLY A 178 -18.23 -14.88 3.68
CA GLY A 178 -18.95 -16.16 3.69
C GLY A 178 -18.90 -16.87 2.33
N LEU A 179 -19.01 -16.11 1.24
CA LEU A 179 -18.92 -16.61 -0.13
C LEU A 179 -17.50 -17.07 -0.47
N VAL A 180 -16.49 -16.29 -0.09
CA VAL A 180 -15.09 -16.62 -0.39
C VAL A 180 -14.62 -17.83 0.40
N ASN A 181 -14.88 -17.88 1.71
CA ASN A 181 -14.33 -18.95 2.56
C ASN A 181 -15.17 -20.21 2.56
N HIS A 182 -16.49 -20.06 2.43
CA HIS A 182 -17.46 -21.15 2.60
C HIS A 182 -18.41 -21.28 1.41
N GLY A 183 -18.25 -20.52 0.32
CA GLY A 183 -19.14 -20.60 -0.85
C GLY A 183 -20.63 -20.39 -0.54
N THR A 184 -20.93 -19.68 0.56
CA THR A 184 -22.30 -19.38 0.98
C THR A 184 -22.81 -18.09 0.33
N LYS A 185 -24.12 -17.83 0.41
CA LYS A 185 -24.69 -16.55 -0.03
C LYS A 185 -24.01 -15.38 0.70
N ARG A 186 -24.00 -14.20 0.06
CA ARG A 186 -23.48 -12.97 0.67
C ARG A 186 -24.30 -12.64 1.93
N CYS A 187 -23.63 -12.27 3.02
CA CYS A 187 -24.33 -11.96 4.27
C CYS A 187 -25.19 -10.70 4.13
N ILE A 188 -24.57 -9.58 3.73
CA ILE A 188 -25.23 -8.28 3.57
C ILE A 188 -24.58 -7.52 2.42
N SER A 189 -25.36 -6.64 1.78
CA SER A 189 -24.87 -5.64 0.83
C SER A 189 -25.72 -4.37 0.92
N PHE A 190 -25.07 -3.20 0.86
CA PHE A 190 -25.75 -1.91 0.89
C PHE A 190 -25.01 -0.87 0.04
N GLY A 191 -25.71 0.22 -0.32
CA GLY A 191 -25.15 1.34 -1.09
C GLY A 191 -24.22 2.20 -0.26
N GLY A 192 -23.05 2.54 -0.81
CA GLY A 192 -22.03 3.27 -0.03
C GLY A 192 -22.26 4.77 0.10
N LEU A 193 -23.09 5.37 -0.74
CA LEU A 193 -23.26 6.83 -0.81
C LEU A 193 -23.65 7.47 0.55
N HIS A 194 -24.74 7.00 1.17
CA HIS A 194 -25.22 7.56 2.43
C HIS A 194 -24.27 7.29 3.60
N VAL A 195 -23.64 6.12 3.61
CA VAL A 195 -22.72 5.74 4.69
C VAL A 195 -21.44 6.56 4.63
N ASP A 196 -20.91 6.77 3.43
CA ASP A 196 -19.73 7.60 3.22
C ASP A 196 -20.01 9.08 3.50
N GLN A 197 -21.19 9.57 3.14
CA GLN A 197 -21.59 10.94 3.46
C GLN A 197 -21.75 11.15 4.97
N ALA A 198 -22.39 10.21 5.67
CA ALA A 198 -22.58 10.29 7.12
C ALA A 198 -21.23 10.24 7.86
N ILE A 199 -20.34 9.31 7.48
CA ILE A 199 -19.01 9.19 8.10
C ILE A 199 -18.12 10.36 7.70
N GLY A 200 -18.17 10.80 6.44
CA GLY A 200 -17.47 12.01 5.99
C GLY A 200 -17.89 13.23 6.79
N ALA A 201 -19.19 13.43 7.02
CA ALA A 201 -19.71 14.52 7.85
C ALA A 201 -19.24 14.41 9.30
N ALA A 202 -19.23 13.21 9.88
CA ALA A 202 -18.75 12.99 11.26
C ALA A 202 -17.25 13.28 11.40
N VAL A 203 -16.43 12.80 10.45
CA VAL A 203 -14.99 13.05 10.42
C VAL A 203 -14.70 14.54 10.25
N LEU A 204 -15.36 15.20 9.29
CA LEU A 204 -15.23 16.65 9.11
C LEU A 204 -15.72 17.41 10.34
N GLY A 205 -16.79 16.96 11.00
CA GLY A 205 -17.27 17.52 12.25
C GLY A 205 -16.22 17.44 13.36
N ALA A 206 -15.54 16.30 13.50
CA ALA A 206 -14.47 16.11 14.47
C ALA A 206 -13.20 16.92 14.13
N LEU A 207 -12.90 17.11 12.83
CA LEU A 207 -11.73 17.85 12.36
C LEU A 207 -11.95 19.36 12.31
N LYS A 208 -13.18 19.86 12.24
CA LYS A 208 -13.52 21.30 12.22
C LYS A 208 -12.73 22.15 13.21
N PRO A 209 -12.65 21.81 14.52
CA PRO A 209 -11.90 22.64 15.47
C PRO A 209 -10.41 22.71 15.12
N LEU A 210 -9.81 21.58 14.74
CA LEU A 210 -8.40 21.52 14.34
C LEU A 210 -8.13 22.25 13.01
N GLY A 211 -9.10 22.25 12.10
CA GLY A 211 -9.02 22.97 10.84
C GLY A 211 -9.07 24.48 11.03
N ILE A 212 -9.88 24.97 11.99
CA ILE A 212 -9.92 26.37 12.37
C ILE A 212 -8.59 26.77 13.01
N ASP A 213 -8.09 25.99 13.98
CA ASP A 213 -6.80 26.27 14.63
C ASP A 213 -5.64 26.28 13.63
N ALA A 214 -5.63 25.36 12.67
CA ALA A 214 -4.62 25.32 11.61
C ALA A 214 -4.72 26.52 10.66
N ALA A 215 -5.93 26.94 10.29
CA ALA A 215 -6.16 28.11 9.45
C ALA A 215 -5.74 29.41 10.17
N THR A 216 -6.08 29.54 11.46
CA THR A 216 -5.68 30.70 12.28
C THR A 216 -4.16 30.79 12.40
N LYS A 217 -3.48 29.67 12.70
CA LYS A 217 -2.01 29.63 12.74
C LYS A 217 -1.36 29.97 11.41
N ALA A 218 -1.95 29.53 10.29
CA ALA A 218 -1.46 29.89 8.97
C ALA A 218 -1.61 31.40 8.68
N LEU A 219 -2.74 32.00 9.08
CA LEU A 219 -2.95 33.44 8.97
C LEU A 219 -1.99 34.25 9.85
N GLU A 220 -1.75 33.81 11.08
CA GLU A 220 -0.77 34.41 11.99
C GLU A 220 0.66 34.34 11.43
N ALA A 221 1.04 33.18 10.89
CA ALA A 221 2.35 33.00 10.24
C ALA A 221 2.50 33.96 9.04
N GLN A 222 1.50 34.02 8.16
CA GLN A 222 1.49 34.92 7.00
C GLN A 222 1.59 36.40 7.42
N ALA A 223 0.82 36.81 8.44
CA ALA A 223 0.86 38.17 8.97
C ALA A 223 2.23 38.51 9.56
N SER A 224 2.85 37.57 10.27
CA SER A 224 4.18 37.74 10.84
C SER A 224 5.25 37.93 9.76
N GLU A 225 5.20 37.17 8.66
CA GLU A 225 6.09 37.32 7.51
C GLU A 225 5.92 38.68 6.82
N THR A 226 4.68 39.10 6.56
CA THR A 226 4.42 40.43 5.99
C THR A 226 4.92 41.56 6.88
N SER A 227 4.74 41.45 8.20
CA SER A 227 5.25 42.46 9.15
C SER A 227 6.78 42.49 9.19
N ALA A 228 7.45 41.34 9.04
CA ALA A 228 8.90 41.25 8.96
C ALA A 228 9.43 41.89 7.67
N ALA A 229 8.78 41.62 6.53
CA ALA A 229 9.13 42.23 5.24
C ALA A 229 8.93 43.76 5.26
N GLN A 230 7.84 44.25 5.88
CA GLN A 230 7.61 45.69 6.07
C GLN A 230 8.70 46.33 6.93
N ARG A 231 9.05 45.72 8.07
CA ARG A 231 10.16 46.20 8.93
C ARG A 231 11.50 46.24 8.19
N GLN A 232 11.80 45.23 7.36
CA GLN A 232 13.01 45.23 6.54
C GLN A 232 13.03 46.38 5.53
N LEU A 233 11.89 46.66 4.89
CA LEU A 233 11.76 47.77 3.94
C LEU A 233 11.92 49.13 4.64
N GLU A 234 11.32 49.31 5.82
CA GLU A 234 11.46 50.53 6.62
C GLU A 234 12.91 50.79 7.03
N LEU A 235 13.60 49.76 7.51
CA LEU A 235 15.02 49.84 7.88
C LEU A 235 15.90 50.18 6.67
N ALA A 236 15.62 49.59 5.50
CA ALA A 236 16.33 49.92 4.26
C ALA A 236 16.11 51.38 3.85
N LEU A 237 14.87 51.88 3.98
CA LEU A 237 14.54 53.29 3.73
C LEU A 237 15.27 54.23 4.69
N GLN A 238 15.32 53.91 5.99
CA GLN A 238 16.06 54.68 6.98
C GLN A 238 17.56 54.73 6.65
N ARG A 239 18.14 53.58 6.28
CA ARG A 239 19.54 53.49 5.89
C ARG A 239 19.85 54.31 4.65
N ALA A 240 19.02 54.23 3.60
CA ALA A 240 19.18 55.04 2.40
C ALA A 240 19.07 56.55 2.69
N ARG A 241 18.14 56.96 3.58
CA ARG A 241 18.01 58.35 4.03
C ARG A 241 19.25 58.82 4.78
N TYR A 242 19.77 57.99 5.68
CA TYR A 242 20.99 58.29 6.44
C TYR A 242 22.20 58.43 5.52
N GLU A 243 22.41 57.49 4.59
CA GLU A 243 23.49 57.53 3.61
C GLU A 243 23.40 58.78 2.72
N ALA A 244 22.20 59.16 2.27
CA ALA A 244 21.98 60.39 1.51
C ALA A 244 22.23 61.67 2.33
N ALA A 245 21.88 61.69 3.62
CA ALA A 245 22.19 62.82 4.51
C ALA A 245 23.70 62.94 4.75
N HIS A 246 24.36 61.82 5.04
CA HIS A 246 25.79 61.75 5.26
C HIS A 246 26.60 62.15 4.01
N ALA A 247 26.21 61.69 2.81
CA ALA A 247 26.85 62.09 1.56
C ALA A 247 26.69 63.59 1.25
N ARG A 248 25.52 64.19 1.58
CA ARG A 248 25.31 65.64 1.48
C ARG A 248 26.23 66.41 2.43
N GLN A 249 26.37 65.93 3.66
CA GLN A 249 27.25 66.54 4.66
C GLN A 249 28.73 66.44 4.23
N GLN A 250 29.18 65.29 3.73
CA GLN A 250 30.53 65.10 3.18
C GLN A 250 30.81 65.96 1.94
N ARG A 251 29.82 66.18 1.05
CA ARG A 251 29.96 67.10 -0.09
C ARG A 251 30.09 68.57 0.37
N CYS A 252 29.33 68.99 1.37
CA CYS A 252 29.46 70.35 1.95
C CYS A 252 30.80 70.56 2.67
N CYS A 253 31.37 69.51 3.27
CA CYS A 253 32.64 69.58 3.98
C CYS A 253 33.88 69.37 3.09
N ARG A 254 33.75 69.30 1.75
CA ARG A 254 34.89 69.22 0.82
C ARG A 254 35.19 70.63 0.27
N PRO A 255 36.20 71.37 0.79
CA PRO A 255 36.52 72.69 0.26
C PRO A 255 37.20 72.55 -1.10
N CYS A 256 36.89 73.51 -1.97
CA CYS A 256 37.55 73.80 -3.23
C CYS A 256 39.09 73.74 -3.10
N GLN A 257 39.73 72.66 -3.56
CA GLN A 257 41.18 72.60 -3.80
C GLN A 257 41.45 72.50 -5.30
N SER A 258 41.00 73.48 -6.09
CA SER A 258 41.46 73.61 -7.48
C SER A 258 41.26 75.03 -8.02
N SER A 259 41.91 76.02 -7.42
CA SER A 259 42.26 77.27 -8.12
C SER A 259 43.35 78.01 -7.35
N GLY A 260 44.59 77.95 -7.82
CA GLY A 260 45.69 78.73 -7.27
C GLY A 260 47.07 78.14 -7.53
N ARG A 261 47.56 78.18 -8.76
CA ARG A 261 49.01 78.13 -9.02
C ARG A 261 49.38 79.24 -9.99
N TRP A 262 50.05 80.23 -9.41
CA TRP A 262 50.53 81.48 -9.97
C TRP A 262 51.59 81.25 -11.07
N ARG A 263 51.53 82.05 -12.15
CA ARG A 263 52.66 82.22 -13.08
C ARG A 263 53.68 83.14 -12.42
N ALA A 264 54.92 82.69 -12.30
CA ALA A 264 56.05 83.53 -11.90
C ALA A 264 56.47 84.42 -13.08
N GLY A 265 56.47 85.74 -12.87
CA GLY A 265 57.09 86.73 -13.76
C GLY A 265 58.60 86.81 -13.52
N ALA A 266 59.34 86.96 -14.60
CA ALA A 266 60.79 87.02 -14.71
C ALA A 266 61.40 88.34 -14.15
N PRO A 267 62.74 88.37 -13.92
CA PRO A 267 63.43 89.40 -13.16
C PRO A 267 64.07 90.52 -14.02
N LEU A 268 64.31 91.69 -13.43
CA LEU A 268 65.27 92.72 -13.89
C LEU A 268 66.15 93.07 -12.68
N GLU A 269 67.40 92.64 -12.70
CA GLU A 269 68.61 93.46 -12.97
C GLU A 269 69.16 94.19 -11.74
N GLN A 270 70.41 93.91 -11.38
CA GLN A 270 71.56 94.78 -11.68
C GLN A 270 72.85 94.13 -11.16
N GLY A 271 73.91 94.20 -11.97
CA GLY A 271 75.17 93.47 -11.79
C GLY A 271 76.20 94.12 -10.88
N ALA A 272 77.23 93.33 -10.55
CA ALA A 272 78.63 93.65 -10.27
C ALA A 272 79.33 92.36 -9.82
#